data_AF-A0A8H4B5Y1-F1
#
_entry.id   AF-A0A8H4B5Y1-F1
#
_cell.length_a   1.000
_cell.length_b   1.000
_cell.length_c   1.000
_cell.angle_alpha   90.00
_cell.angle_beta   90.00
_cell.angle_gamma   90.00
#
_symmetry.space_group_name_H-M   'P 1'
#
loop_
_entity.id
_entity.type
_entity.pdbx_description
1 polymer ?
#
loop_
_entity_poly.entity_id
_entity_poly.type
_entity_poly.pdbx_seq_one_letter_code
_entity_poly.pdbx_strand_id
1 'polypeptide(L)'
;MALEGYQVLASSTYEDITLQFVKDNFEFYYVKSMHKFEAFNFPDVDEILELRDDSTVAPNCFILFRRQIQSCVSNIGLRIGRGALSKHISHIWKELGKNEPNLVDSFKDIAKNVARIFNDRQLRAIIFDNPT
;
A
#
# COMPACT_ATOMS: atom_id res chain seq x y z
N MET A 1 -2.64 -23.89 -18.46
CA MET A 1 -1.91 -22.65 -18.84
C MET A 1 -0.81 -22.44 -17.83
N ALA A 2 0.44 -22.49 -18.29
CA ALA A 2 1.60 -22.33 -17.43
C ALA A 2 1.66 -20.90 -16.87
N LEU A 3 2.06 -20.80 -15.61
CA LEU A 3 2.36 -19.57 -14.86
C LEU A 3 3.65 -18.88 -15.37
N GLU A 4 3.87 -18.85 -16.68
CA GLU A 4 5.06 -18.25 -17.29
C GLU A 4 4.81 -16.76 -17.51
N GLY A 5 5.24 -15.93 -16.57
CA GLY A 5 5.18 -14.47 -16.74
C GLY A 5 5.16 -13.63 -15.46
N TYR A 6 5.13 -14.26 -14.28
CA TYR A 6 5.15 -13.54 -13.01
C TYR A 6 6.43 -13.81 -12.22
N GLN A 7 7.16 -12.75 -11.87
CA GLN A 7 8.24 -12.77 -10.91
C GLN A 7 7.68 -12.59 -9.50
N VAL A 8 8.00 -13.49 -8.57
CA VAL A 8 7.67 -13.30 -7.15
C VAL A 8 8.68 -12.34 -6.53
N LEU A 9 8.22 -11.19 -6.09
CA LEU A 9 9.05 -10.17 -5.44
C LEU A 9 9.07 -10.34 -3.92
N ALA A 10 7.98 -10.83 -3.34
CA ALA A 10 7.87 -11.11 -1.92
C ALA A 10 6.83 -12.22 -1.66
N SER A 11 7.01 -12.98 -0.59
CA SER A 11 6.10 -14.06 -0.20
C SER A 11 6.02 -14.18 1.32
N SER A 12 4.80 -14.20 1.86
CA SER A 12 4.57 -14.42 3.28
C SER A 12 3.53 -15.51 3.50
N THR A 13 3.91 -16.53 4.27
CA THR A 13 3.01 -17.60 4.72
C THR A 13 2.76 -17.50 6.22
N TYR A 14 1.49 -17.46 6.61
CA TYR A 14 1.07 -17.38 8.01
C TYR A 14 -0.35 -17.94 8.15
N GLU A 15 -0.61 -18.75 9.18
CA GLU A 15 -1.90 -19.45 9.41
C GLU A 15 -2.43 -20.15 8.14
N ASP A 16 -1.56 -20.90 7.46
CA ASP A 16 -1.83 -21.65 6.22
C ASP A 16 -2.27 -20.81 5.01
N ILE A 17 -2.20 -19.49 5.12
CA ILE A 17 -2.44 -18.56 4.02
C ILE A 17 -1.10 -18.10 3.47
N THR A 18 -0.92 -18.17 2.16
CA THR A 18 0.24 -17.58 1.48
C THR A 18 -0.22 -16.38 0.67
N LEU A 19 0.37 -15.22 0.96
CA LEU A 19 0.26 -14.01 0.18
C LEU A 19 1.57 -13.75 -0.56
N GLN A 20 1.49 -13.57 -1.86
CA GLN A 20 2.62 -13.24 -2.71
C GLN A 20 2.41 -11.86 -3.32
N PHE A 21 3.49 -11.09 -3.37
CA PHE A 21 3.56 -9.88 -4.18
C PHE A 21 4.35 -10.22 -5.43
N VAL A 22 3.72 -10.09 -6.58
CA VAL A 22 4.30 -10.51 -7.86
C VAL A 22 4.30 -9.38 -8.86
N LYS A 23 5.20 -9.46 -9.84
CA LYS A 23 5.31 -8.52 -10.95
C LYS A 23 5.23 -9.28 -12.26
N ASP A 24 4.51 -8.76 -13.25
CA ASP A 24 4.49 -9.34 -14.59
C ASP A 24 5.60 -8.77 -15.49
N ASN A 25 5.72 -9.30 -16.70
CA ASN A 25 6.70 -8.86 -17.69
C ASN A 25 6.46 -7.42 -18.19
N PHE A 26 5.33 -6.79 -17.87
CA PHE A 26 4.99 -5.41 -18.23
C PHE A 26 5.16 -4.45 -17.06
N GLU A 27 5.86 -4.88 -15.99
CA GLU A 27 6.08 -4.11 -14.76
C GLU A 27 4.78 -3.77 -14.00
N PHE A 28 3.69 -4.50 -14.23
CA PHE A 28 2.50 -4.40 -13.38
C PHE A 28 2.64 -5.28 -12.14
N TYR A 29 2.15 -4.75 -11.02
CA TYR A 29 2.21 -5.42 -9.73
C TYR A 29 0.87 -6.07 -9.40
N TYR A 30 0.94 -7.20 -8.68
CA TYR A 30 -0.25 -7.93 -8.25
C TYR A 30 -0.04 -8.52 -6.85
N VAL A 31 -1.14 -8.59 -6.09
CA VAL A 31 -1.21 -9.42 -4.89
C VAL A 31 -1.86 -10.74 -5.29
N LYS A 32 -1.22 -11.85 -4.93
CA LYS A 32 -1.67 -13.20 -5.29
C LYS A 32 -1.82 -14.08 -4.05
N SER A 33 -2.87 -14.89 -4.06
CA SER A 33 -3.03 -16.02 -3.13
C SER A 33 -3.69 -17.20 -3.84
N MET A 34 -3.07 -18.38 -3.75
CA MET A 34 -3.51 -19.58 -4.47
C MET A 34 -3.72 -19.29 -5.97
N HIS A 35 -4.94 -19.44 -6.48
CA HIS A 35 -5.31 -19.22 -7.88
C HIS A 35 -5.95 -17.86 -8.14
N LYS A 36 -5.97 -16.98 -7.15
CA LYS A 36 -6.54 -15.65 -7.28
C LYS A 36 -5.44 -14.59 -7.22
N PHE A 37 -5.64 -13.53 -7.99
CA PHE A 37 -4.76 -12.37 -8.01
C PHE A 37 -5.60 -11.12 -8.18
N GLU A 38 -5.08 -10.01 -7.68
CA GLU A 38 -5.66 -8.68 -7.82
C GLU A 38 -4.55 -7.71 -8.22
N ALA A 39 -4.86 -6.82 -9.16
CA ALA A 39 -3.95 -5.77 -9.58
C ALA A 39 -3.64 -4.82 -8.42
N PHE A 40 -2.35 -4.59 -8.19
CA PHE A 40 -1.88 -3.67 -7.18
C PHE A 40 -1.57 -2.32 -7.84
N ASN A 41 -2.40 -1.32 -7.53
CA ASN A 41 -2.24 0.03 -8.04
C ASN A 41 -1.64 0.95 -6.98
N PHE A 42 -0.81 1.89 -7.43
CA PHE A 42 -0.37 2.97 -6.56
C PHE A 42 -1.58 3.85 -6.20
N PRO A 43 -1.70 4.28 -4.93
CA PRO A 43 -2.77 5.18 -4.54
C PRO A 43 -2.61 6.54 -5.23
N ASP A 44 -3.73 7.13 -5.63
CA ASP A 44 -3.76 8.51 -6.08
C ASP A 44 -3.65 9.48 -4.87
N VAL A 45 -2.95 10.60 -5.07
CA VAL A 45 -2.71 11.57 -4.00
C VAL A 45 -4.00 12.27 -3.58
N ASP A 46 -4.89 12.60 -4.52
CA ASP A 46 -6.14 13.27 -4.23
C ASP A 46 -7.10 12.33 -3.51
N GLU A 47 -7.16 11.06 -3.93
CA GLU A 47 -7.90 10.01 -3.19
C GLU A 47 -7.44 9.90 -1.73
N ILE A 48 -6.12 9.93 -1.47
CA ILE A 48 -5.58 9.88 -0.11
C ILE A 48 -6.00 11.11 0.70
N LEU A 49 -6.01 12.29 0.10
CA LEU A 49 -6.33 13.56 0.76
C LEU A 49 -7.84 13.75 0.99
N GLU A 50 -8.69 13.08 0.21
CA GLU A 50 -10.14 13.06 0.37
C GLU A 50 -10.62 12.07 1.43
N LEU A 51 -9.80 11.06 1.76
CA LEU A 51 -10.06 10.20 2.91
C LEU A 51 -10.06 11.04 4.18
N ARG A 52 -11.28 11.37 4.64
CA ARG A 52 -11.54 11.99 5.94
C ARG A 52 -11.19 10.98 7.03
N ASP A 53 -9.92 10.89 7.33
CA ASP A 53 -9.43 10.36 8.58
C ASP A 53 -9.34 11.54 9.53
N ASP A 54 -9.89 11.46 10.74
CA ASP A 54 -9.73 12.47 11.81
C ASP A 54 -8.26 12.57 12.30
N SER A 55 -7.33 12.00 11.53
CA SER A 55 -5.91 12.00 11.78
C SER A 55 -5.35 13.41 11.66
N THR A 56 -4.66 13.83 12.71
CA THR A 56 -3.90 15.08 12.74
C THR A 56 -2.55 14.96 12.01
N VAL A 57 -2.22 13.79 11.45
CA VAL A 57 -0.93 13.50 10.83
C VAL A 57 -1.13 12.82 9.47
N ALA A 58 -0.37 13.26 8.47
CA ALA A 58 -0.35 12.64 7.15
C ALA A 58 0.14 11.18 7.22
N PRO A 59 -0.46 10.24 6.46
CA PRO A 59 -0.06 8.85 6.46
C PRO A 59 1.35 8.67 5.89
N ASN A 60 2.16 7.82 6.53
CA ASN A 60 3.48 7.46 6.00
C ASN A 60 3.39 6.41 4.87
N CYS A 61 4.49 6.23 4.14
CA CYS A 61 4.57 5.31 3.00
C CYS A 61 4.13 3.87 3.30
N PHE A 62 4.46 3.35 4.49
CA PHE A 62 4.05 2.00 4.89
C PHE A 62 2.53 1.92 5.12
N ILE A 63 1.91 2.97 5.67
CA ILE A 63 0.46 3.04 5.84
C ILE A 63 -0.25 3.05 4.48
N LEU A 64 0.27 3.81 3.51
CA LEU A 64 -0.27 3.83 2.15
C LEU A 64 -0.19 2.46 1.48
N PHE A 65 0.98 1.82 1.55
CA PHE A 65 1.18 0.46 1.04
C PHE A 65 0.22 -0.54 1.72
N ARG A 66 0.11 -0.47 3.05
CA ARG A 66 -0.77 -1.33 3.84
C ARG A 66 -2.22 -1.22 3.38
N ARG A 67 -2.73 0.00 3.18
CA ARG A 67 -4.10 0.23 2.69
C ARG A 67 -4.34 -0.45 1.35
N GLN A 68 -3.38 -0.36 0.43
CA GLN A 68 -3.51 -1.02 -0.88
C GLN A 68 -3.48 -2.54 -0.80
N ILE A 69 -2.59 -3.13 0.00
CA ILE A 69 -2.62 -4.59 0.21
C ILE A 69 -3.93 -5.02 0.86
N GLN A 70 -4.46 -4.26 1.82
CA GLN A 70 -5.75 -4.55 2.45
C GLN A 70 -6.89 -4.54 1.42
N SER A 71 -6.92 -3.55 0.53
CA SER A 71 -7.86 -3.49 -0.59
C SER A 71 -7.75 -4.72 -1.48
N CYS A 72 -6.53 -5.07 -1.89
CA CYS A 72 -6.30 -6.24 -2.73
C CYS A 72 -6.76 -7.54 -2.08
N VAL A 73 -6.41 -7.76 -0.81
CA VAL A 73 -6.82 -8.95 -0.03
C VAL A 73 -8.35 -9.04 0.08
N SER A 74 -9.03 -7.90 0.24
CA SER A 74 -10.49 -7.83 0.26
C SER A 74 -11.09 -8.18 -1.11
N ASN A 75 -10.54 -7.66 -2.20
CA ASN A 75 -11.03 -7.92 -3.57
C ASN A 75 -10.83 -9.38 -3.98
N ILE A 76 -9.72 -10.00 -3.56
CA ILE A 76 -9.48 -11.45 -3.73
C ILE A 76 -10.52 -12.29 -2.93
N GLY A 77 -11.17 -11.69 -1.93
CA GLY A 77 -12.14 -12.33 -1.06
C GLY A 77 -11.50 -13.17 0.05
N LEU A 78 -10.28 -12.84 0.46
CA LEU A 78 -9.59 -13.54 1.56
C LEU A 78 -10.06 -12.99 2.91
N ARG A 79 -10.46 -13.91 3.79
CA ARG A 79 -10.84 -13.57 5.17
C ARG A 79 -9.66 -13.82 6.10
N ILE A 80 -8.77 -12.84 6.19
CA ILE A 80 -7.59 -12.88 7.06
C ILE A 80 -7.86 -12.02 8.30
N GLY A 81 -7.60 -12.56 9.48
CA GLY A 81 -7.69 -11.79 10.73
C GLY A 81 -6.74 -10.58 10.71
N ARG A 82 -7.14 -9.46 11.32
CA ARG A 82 -6.36 -8.20 11.29
C ARG A 82 -4.89 -8.39 11.74
N GLY A 83 -4.66 -9.22 12.76
CA GLY A 83 -3.31 -9.52 13.26
C GLY A 83 -2.46 -10.30 12.25
N ALA A 84 -3.02 -11.37 11.68
CA ALA A 84 -2.37 -12.17 10.64
C ALA A 84 -2.07 -11.33 9.39
N LEU A 85 -3.05 -10.55 8.91
CA LEU A 85 -2.86 -9.67 7.76
C LEU A 85 -1.77 -8.63 8.00
N SER A 86 -1.70 -8.08 9.22
CA SER A 86 -0.63 -7.16 9.61
C SER A 86 0.75 -7.81 9.49
N LYS A 87 0.90 -9.08 9.91
CA LYS A 87 2.16 -9.82 9.81
C LYS A 87 2.55 -10.06 8.35
N HIS A 88 1.60 -10.46 7.51
CA HIS A 88 1.84 -10.60 6.06
C HIS A 88 2.35 -9.32 5.43
N ILE A 89 1.65 -8.20 5.66
CA ILE A 89 1.98 -6.91 5.06
C ILE A 89 3.37 -6.44 5.53
N SER A 90 3.67 -6.55 6.82
CA SER A 90 4.98 -6.19 7.35
C SER A 90 6.11 -7.04 6.77
N HIS A 91 5.87 -8.34 6.57
CA HIS A 91 6.86 -9.22 5.97
C HIS A 91 7.09 -8.89 4.49
N ILE A 92 6.01 -8.78 3.71
CA ILE A 92 6.06 -8.40 2.29
C ILE A 92 6.81 -7.08 2.12
N TRP A 93 6.45 -6.05 2.89
CA TRP A 93 7.11 -4.75 2.82
C TRP A 93 8.63 -4.82 3.06
N LYS A 94 9.05 -5.64 4.04
CA LYS A 94 10.47 -5.85 4.35
C LYS A 94 11.22 -6.54 3.21
N GLU A 95 10.59 -7.50 2.53
CA GLU A 95 11.18 -8.16 1.37
C GLU A 95 11.26 -7.24 0.16
N LEU A 96 10.21 -6.46 -0.10
CA LEU A 96 10.20 -5.46 -1.18
C LEU A 96 11.29 -4.40 -1.01
N GLY A 97 11.61 -4.00 0.23
CA GLY A 97 12.73 -3.10 0.50
C GLY A 97 14.09 -3.62 0.02
N LYS A 98 14.22 -4.93 -0.23
CA LYS A 98 15.43 -5.56 -0.79
C LYS A 98 15.28 -5.88 -2.27
N ASN A 99 14.12 -6.38 -2.66
CA ASN A 99 13.89 -6.99 -3.97
C ASN A 99 13.34 -6.01 -5.01
N GLU A 100 12.66 -4.95 -4.58
CA GLU A 100 12.04 -3.94 -5.44
C GLU A 100 12.09 -2.54 -4.77
N PRO A 101 13.30 -1.98 -4.56
CA PRO A 101 13.47 -0.71 -3.84
C PRO A 101 12.78 0.47 -4.54
N ASN A 102 12.68 0.46 -5.88
CA ASN A 102 12.02 1.51 -6.65
C ASN A 102 10.52 1.65 -6.32
N LEU A 103 9.83 0.53 -6.09
CA LEU A 103 8.45 0.54 -5.63
C LEU A 103 8.34 1.19 -4.25
N VAL A 104 9.25 0.83 -3.33
CA VAL A 104 9.28 1.40 -1.97
C VAL A 104 9.54 2.91 -2.03
N ASP A 105 10.45 3.36 -2.89
CA ASP A 105 10.75 4.78 -3.07
C ASP A 105 9.58 5.55 -3.69
N SER A 106 8.85 4.93 -4.63
CA SER A 106 7.61 5.52 -5.17
C SER A 106 6.57 5.78 -4.08
N PHE A 107 6.39 4.85 -3.13
CA PHE A 107 5.52 5.07 -1.97
C PHE A 107 6.04 6.15 -1.02
N LYS A 108 7.37 6.30 -0.86
CA LYS A 108 7.95 7.41 -0.08
C LYS A 108 7.64 8.74 -0.73
N ASP A 109 7.72 8.85 -2.04
CA ASP A 109 7.49 10.11 -2.75
C ASP A 109 6.01 10.49 -2.74
N ILE A 110 5.09 9.53 -2.90
CA ILE A 110 3.66 9.75 -2.69
C ILE A 110 3.41 10.25 -1.25
N ALA A 111 3.96 9.58 -0.25
CA ALA A 111 3.78 9.99 1.16
C ALA A 111 4.31 11.41 1.44
N LYS A 112 5.46 11.78 0.87
CA LYS A 112 6.00 13.15 0.97
C LYS A 112 5.05 14.17 0.32
N ASN A 113 4.54 13.86 -0.86
CA ASN A 113 3.60 14.74 -1.57
C ASN A 113 2.31 14.95 -0.78
N VAL A 114 1.73 13.87 -0.25
CA VAL A 114 0.56 13.92 0.63
C VAL A 114 0.87 14.75 1.88
N ALA A 115 1.99 14.52 2.55
CA ALA A 115 2.36 15.26 3.75
C ALA A 115 2.52 16.76 3.49
N ARG A 116 3.14 17.14 2.36
CA ARG A 116 3.27 18.53 1.95
C ARG A 116 1.90 19.20 1.80
N ILE A 117 1.00 18.58 1.03
CA ILE A 117 -0.33 19.14 0.77
C ILE A 117 -1.17 19.19 2.04
N PHE A 118 -1.10 18.14 2.87
CA PHE A 118 -1.81 18.09 4.15
C PHE A 118 -1.38 19.21 5.09
N ASN A 119 -0.07 19.41 5.26
CA ASN A 119 0.47 20.47 6.11
C ASN A 119 0.11 21.86 5.58
N ASP A 120 0.16 22.07 4.26
CA ASP A 120 -0.26 23.34 3.64
C ASP A 120 -1.75 23.64 3.89
N ARG A 121 -2.62 22.62 3.84
CA ARG A 121 -4.05 22.77 4.16
C ARG A 121 -4.27 23.11 5.64
N GLN A 122 -3.56 22.45 6.54
CA GLN A 122 -3.62 22.73 7.99
C GLN A 122 -3.15 24.14 8.31
N LEU A 123 -2.03 24.59 7.73
CA LEU A 123 -1.52 25.95 7.91
C LEU A 123 -2.53 27.01 7.44
N ARG A 124 -3.18 26.78 6.28
CA ARG A 124 -4.23 27.69 5.80
C ARG A 124 -5.40 27.77 6.76
N ALA A 125 -5.89 26.64 7.28
CA ALA A 125 -7.00 26.63 8.25
C ALA A 125 -6.68 27.46 9.50
N ILE A 126 -5.47 27.32 10.05
CA ILE A 126 -5.01 28.09 11.23
C ILE A 126 -4.99 29.61 10.96
N ILE A 127 -4.58 30.03 9.76
CA ILE A 127 -4.56 31.46 9.37
C ILE A 127 -5.99 32.01 9.28
N PHE A 128 -6.95 31.24 8.75
CA PHE A 128 -8.34 31.68 8.67
C PHE A 128 -9.03 31.75 10.04
N ASP A 129 -8.69 30.86 10.97
CA ASP A 129 -9.24 30.86 12.34
C ASP A 129 -8.62 31.96 13.23
N ASN A 130 -7.49 32.55 12.84
CA ASN A 130 -6.86 33.70 13.51
C ASN A 130 -6.56 34.84 12.52
N PRO A 131 -7.58 35.57 12.04
CA PRO A 131 -7.33 36.77 11.25
C PRO A 131 -6.71 37.84 12.16
N THR A 132 -5.44 38.19 11.92
CA THR A 132 -4.80 39.39 12.50
C THR A 132 -5.53 40.66 12.12
#